data_AF-A0A7K1GAN4-F1
#
_entry.id   AF-A0A7K1GAN4-F1
#
_cell.length_a   1.000
_cell.length_b   1.000
_cell.length_c   1.000
_cell.angle_alpha   90.00
_cell.angle_beta   90.00
_cell.angle_gamma   90.00
#
_symmetry.space_group_name_H-M   'P 1'
#
loop_
_entity.id
_entity.type
_entity.pdbx_description
1 polymer ?
#
loop_
_entity_poly.entity_id
_entity_poly.type
_entity_poly.pdbx_seq_one_letter_code
_entity_poly.pdbx_strand_id
1 'polypeptide(L)'
;MKKSLLILILCLAFQLNHSQETYTINGETLELKTDIDGKLDLLWNVIDGEYRYFVRTENGTITELKNTRDENNNYKEEYKSTLSELTGMSKDKLKLTLYSLRAYIDAYNSSADPNYTSSTTESKAQFRLGFSGGITNNPFVGNPENKKTPMIGAELEVLEGHDMPRHSGFLQARHTFDSDDFPYSTTEFSLGYRFRFVNTETFSIYGQVKFATLNLSNASFINESDMEVDVNETSFDIPFIFGVGSDIKVGENSYITLIYGELFAAFLDNQGNFSTDIAIGYKFNL
;
A
#
# COMPACT_ATOMS: atom_id res chain seq x y z
N MET A 1 5.17 32.38 -14.49
CA MET A 1 5.36 33.04 -13.17
C MET A 1 4.21 32.79 -12.21
N LYS A 2 2.94 33.11 -12.55
CA LYS A 2 1.79 32.89 -11.63
C LYS A 2 1.51 31.41 -11.28
N LYS A 3 1.67 30.48 -12.24
CA LYS A 3 1.46 29.03 -12.02
C LYS A 3 2.54 28.39 -11.14
N SER A 4 3.79 28.83 -11.28
CA SER A 4 4.94 28.36 -10.50
C SER A 4 4.84 28.80 -9.03
N LEU A 5 4.30 30.00 -8.78
CA LEU A 5 4.07 30.51 -7.43
C LEU A 5 2.98 29.72 -6.68
N LEU A 6 1.94 29.27 -7.39
CA LEU A 6 0.86 28.47 -6.80
C LEU A 6 1.38 27.09 -6.36
N ILE A 7 2.26 26.47 -7.15
CA ILE A 7 2.89 25.18 -6.81
C ILE A 7 3.81 25.34 -5.59
N LEU A 8 4.59 26.43 -5.53
CA LEU A 8 5.46 26.73 -4.38
C LEU A 8 4.66 26.96 -3.08
N ILE A 9 3.52 27.65 -3.17
CA ILE A 9 2.61 27.87 -2.02
C ILE A 9 1.96 26.54 -1.58
N LEU A 10 1.62 25.65 -2.53
CA LEU A 10 1.07 24.33 -2.22
C LEU A 10 2.11 23.44 -1.51
N CYS A 11 3.39 23.52 -1.89
CA CYS A 11 4.49 22.80 -1.23
C CYS A 11 4.79 23.33 0.20
N LEU A 12 4.59 24.63 0.45
CA LEU A 12 4.80 25.25 1.77
C LEU A 12 3.64 24.99 2.75
N ALA A 13 2.44 24.67 2.25
CA ALA A 13 1.25 24.38 3.09
C ALA A 13 1.32 23.02 3.82
N PHE A 14 2.27 22.15 3.47
CA PHE A 14 2.45 20.82 4.08
C PHE A 14 3.45 20.77 5.23
N GLN A 15 3.84 21.91 5.79
CA GLN A 15 4.60 21.93 7.06
C GLN A 15 3.63 21.59 8.22
N LEU A 16 3.21 20.32 8.31
CA LEU A 16 2.57 19.79 9.50
C LEU A 16 3.62 19.82 10.61
N ASN A 17 3.50 20.80 11.51
CA ASN A 17 4.25 20.81 12.75
C ASN A 17 3.81 19.60 13.57
N HIS A 18 4.52 18.48 13.44
CA HIS A 18 4.49 17.46 14.47
C HIS A 18 5.07 18.10 15.73
N SER A 19 4.29 18.16 16.81
CA SER A 19 4.75 18.67 18.09
C SER A 19 5.91 17.81 18.58
N GLN A 20 7.13 18.29 18.34
CA GLN A 20 8.35 17.79 18.96
C GLN A 20 8.64 18.73 20.12
N GLU A 21 8.67 18.16 21.32
CA GLU A 21 8.96 18.89 22.54
C GLU A 21 10.33 18.45 23.08
N THR A 22 11.04 19.40 23.67
CA THR A 22 12.36 19.15 24.27
C THR A 22 12.22 18.83 25.75
N TYR A 23 12.79 17.71 26.18
CA TYR A 23 12.76 17.22 27.55
C TYR A 23 14.17 16.98 28.09
N THR A 24 14.39 17.22 29.38
CA THR A 24 15.62 16.82 30.05
C THR A 24 15.37 15.58 30.90
N ILE A 25 15.95 14.44 30.50
CA ILE A 25 15.74 13.13 31.13
C ILE A 25 17.11 12.59 31.52
N ASN A 26 17.33 12.34 32.82
CA ASN A 26 18.62 11.85 33.35
C ASN A 26 19.86 12.69 32.93
N GLY A 27 19.69 14.01 32.75
CA GLY A 27 20.75 14.93 32.31
C GLY A 27 20.98 14.99 30.80
N GLU A 28 20.26 14.17 30.02
CA GLU A 28 20.25 14.21 28.56
C GLU A 28 19.10 15.11 28.08
N THR A 29 19.36 15.98 27.10
CA THR A 29 18.29 16.80 26.49
C THR A 29 17.85 16.12 25.20
N LEU A 30 16.58 15.71 25.16
CA LEU A 30 15.99 14.90 24.10
C LEU A 30 14.80 15.62 23.48
N GLU A 31 14.74 15.62 22.16
CA GLU A 31 13.52 15.97 21.42
C GLU A 31 12.67 14.71 21.29
N LEU A 32 11.40 14.77 21.71
CA LEU A 32 10.47 13.64 21.66
C LEU A 32 9.18 14.03 20.96
N LYS A 33 8.63 13.10 20.19
CA LYS A 33 7.31 13.19 19.55
C LYS A 33 6.28 12.52 20.43
N THR A 34 5.14 13.18 20.63
CA THR A 34 3.98 12.58 21.29
C THR A 34 3.19 11.73 20.31
N ASP A 35 2.95 10.48 20.67
CA ASP A 35 2.22 9.48 19.90
C ASP A 35 0.82 9.21 20.47
N ILE A 36 0.73 9.12 21.79
CA ILE A 36 -0.52 9.07 22.56
C ILE A 36 -0.46 10.17 23.63
N ASP A 37 -1.57 10.87 23.80
CA ASP A 37 -1.81 11.87 24.84
C ASP A 37 -3.02 11.42 25.69
N GLY A 38 -2.82 11.20 26.99
CA GLY A 38 -3.83 10.67 27.90
C GLY A 38 -3.35 10.60 29.36
N LYS A 39 -3.87 9.66 30.14
CA LYS A 39 -3.39 9.46 31.53
C LYS A 39 -1.95 8.94 31.59
N LEU A 40 -1.59 8.16 30.58
CA LEU A 40 -0.21 7.77 30.32
C LEU A 40 0.07 8.11 28.86
N ASP A 41 1.05 8.99 28.64
CA ASP A 41 1.43 9.38 27.28
C ASP A 41 2.47 8.40 26.74
N LEU A 42 2.49 8.24 25.42
CA LEU A 42 3.57 7.58 24.70
C LEU A 42 4.36 8.61 23.93
N LEU A 43 5.66 8.69 24.22
CA LEU A 43 6.61 9.57 23.55
C LEU A 43 7.67 8.73 22.83
N TRP A 44 8.21 9.22 21.72
CA TRP A 44 9.30 8.53 21.02
C TRP A 44 10.18 9.46 20.18
N ASN A 45 11.39 9.01 19.87
CA ASN A 45 12.18 9.57 18.78
C ASN A 45 13.17 8.52 18.23
N VAL A 46 13.78 8.80 17.08
CA VAL A 46 14.94 8.06 16.57
C VAL A 46 16.19 8.83 16.94
N ILE A 47 17.02 8.25 17.80
CA ILE A 47 18.26 8.84 18.32
C ILE A 47 19.39 7.87 17.97
N ASP A 48 20.43 8.36 17.30
CA ASP A 48 21.55 7.56 16.81
C ASP A 48 21.13 6.33 15.96
N GLY A 49 20.02 6.47 15.22
CA GLY A 49 19.47 5.40 14.38
C GLY A 49 18.61 4.37 15.11
N GLU A 50 18.42 4.53 16.42
CA GLU A 50 17.62 3.62 17.25
C GLU A 50 16.31 4.28 17.71
N TYR A 51 15.22 3.51 17.68
CA TYR A 51 13.96 3.95 18.26
C TYR A 51 14.03 3.89 19.78
N ARG A 52 13.86 5.04 20.43
CA ARG A 52 13.74 5.17 21.89
C ARG A 52 12.31 5.57 22.23
N TYR A 53 11.74 4.88 23.22
CA TYR A 53 10.36 5.07 23.65
C TYR A 53 10.32 5.49 25.11
N PHE A 54 9.39 6.37 25.45
CA PHE A 54 9.22 6.90 26.78
C PHE A 54 7.74 6.96 27.12
N VAL A 55 7.44 6.90 28.40
CA VAL A 55 6.09 7.19 28.92
C VAL A 55 6.14 8.40 29.83
N ARG A 56 5.11 9.24 29.75
CA ARG A 56 4.93 10.38 30.65
C ARG A 56 3.65 10.18 31.46
N THR A 57 3.77 10.25 32.77
CA THR A 57 2.60 10.18 33.68
C THR A 57 1.96 11.55 33.84
N GLU A 58 0.73 11.62 34.37
CA GLU A 58 0.01 12.88 34.64
C GLU A 58 0.82 13.90 35.46
N ASN A 59 1.73 13.41 36.32
CA ASN A 59 2.61 14.26 37.13
C ASN A 59 3.81 14.83 36.35
N GLY A 60 3.90 14.55 35.05
CA GLY A 60 4.99 14.98 34.17
C GLY A 60 6.26 14.13 34.27
N THR A 61 6.26 13.05 35.06
CA THR A 61 7.43 12.15 35.16
C THR A 61 7.59 11.37 33.87
N ILE A 62 8.76 11.49 33.24
CA ILE A 62 9.10 10.77 32.01
C ILE A 62 10.04 9.61 32.32
N THR A 63 9.65 8.42 31.88
CA THR A 63 10.43 7.18 32.06
C THR A 63 10.72 6.55 30.71
N GLU A 64 11.99 6.23 30.46
CA GLU A 64 12.42 5.51 29.26
C GLU A 64 12.06 4.02 29.35
N LEU A 65 11.49 3.48 28.26
CA LEU A 65 11.15 2.08 28.12
C LEU A 65 12.37 1.30 27.60
N LYS A 66 13.16 0.77 28.53
CA LYS A 66 14.43 0.09 28.22
C LYS A 66 14.22 -1.39 27.87
N ASN A 67 15.11 -1.88 27.01
CA ASN A 67 15.27 -3.30 26.72
C ASN A 67 16.76 -3.64 26.57
N THR A 68 17.50 -3.61 27.69
CA THR A 68 18.95 -3.84 27.67
C THR A 68 19.26 -5.33 27.62
N ARG A 69 20.51 -5.66 27.27
CA ARG A 69 20.99 -7.04 27.26
C ARG A 69 21.64 -7.43 28.58
N ASP A 70 21.48 -8.67 28.98
CA ASP A 70 22.20 -9.28 30.10
C ASP A 70 23.60 -9.75 29.70
N GLU A 71 24.35 -10.32 30.66
CA GLU A 71 25.70 -10.87 30.44
C GLU A 71 25.72 -12.02 29.41
N ASN A 72 24.57 -12.67 29.18
CA ASN A 72 24.40 -13.75 28.21
C ASN A 72 23.88 -13.22 26.86
N ASN A 73 23.89 -11.91 26.65
CA ASN A 73 23.40 -11.26 25.44
C ASN A 73 21.88 -11.42 25.20
N ASN A 74 21.10 -11.77 26.22
CA ASN A 74 19.63 -11.87 26.15
C ASN A 74 18.97 -10.54 26.52
N TYR A 75 17.88 -10.21 25.86
CA TYR A 75 17.06 -9.04 26.20
C TYR A 75 16.35 -9.22 27.54
N LYS A 76 16.45 -8.22 28.42
CA LYS A 76 15.87 -8.23 29.77
C LYS A 76 14.39 -7.83 29.80
N GLU A 77 13.88 -7.23 28.73
CA GLU A 77 12.48 -6.80 28.59
C GLU A 77 11.98 -5.87 29.71
N GLU A 78 12.83 -4.97 30.22
CA GLU A 78 12.53 -4.13 31.40
C GLU A 78 11.24 -3.30 31.22
N TYR A 79 11.02 -2.80 30.01
CA TYR A 79 9.81 -2.06 29.61
C TYR A 79 8.51 -2.77 30.00
N LYS A 80 8.46 -4.12 29.95
CA LYS A 80 7.26 -4.89 30.31
C LYS A 80 6.91 -4.73 31.77
N SER A 81 7.92 -4.73 32.64
CA SER A 81 7.73 -4.55 34.08
C SER A 81 7.40 -3.11 34.40
N THR A 82 8.08 -2.14 33.80
CA THR A 82 7.76 -0.71 33.95
C THR A 82 6.31 -0.41 33.59
N LEU A 83 5.85 -0.90 32.44
CA LEU A 83 4.48 -0.66 31.97
C LEU A 83 3.43 -1.40 32.80
N SER A 84 3.72 -2.63 33.21
CA SER A 84 2.81 -3.41 34.07
C SER A 84 2.69 -2.78 35.47
N GLU A 85 3.75 -2.19 36.01
CA GLU A 85 3.73 -1.47 37.29
C GLU A 85 2.91 -0.17 37.19
N LEU A 86 3.05 0.58 36.09
CA LEU A 86 2.30 1.81 35.87
C LEU A 86 0.81 1.59 35.59
N THR A 87 0.44 0.48 34.94
CA THR A 87 -0.91 0.27 34.41
C THR A 87 -1.70 -0.85 35.11
N GLY A 88 -1.02 -1.81 35.74
CA GLY A 88 -1.63 -3.03 36.26
C GLY A 88 -2.06 -4.04 35.18
N MET A 89 -1.80 -3.78 33.89
CA MET A 89 -2.25 -4.62 32.78
C MET A 89 -1.27 -5.76 32.44
N SER A 90 -1.76 -6.84 31.82
CA SER A 90 -0.94 -8.01 31.42
C SER A 90 0.10 -7.67 30.35
N LYS A 91 1.32 -8.18 30.53
CA LYS A 91 2.49 -7.90 29.68
C LYS A 91 2.85 -9.01 28.68
N ASP A 92 2.09 -10.09 28.63
CA ASP A 92 2.50 -11.34 27.96
C ASP A 92 2.70 -11.21 26.45
N LYS A 93 1.92 -10.33 25.79
CA LYS A 93 1.99 -10.10 24.34
C LYS A 93 2.70 -8.79 23.95
N LEU A 94 3.20 -8.06 24.93
CA LEU A 94 3.77 -6.73 24.73
C LEU A 94 5.13 -6.84 24.04
N LYS A 95 5.36 -6.05 22.99
CA LYS A 95 6.63 -5.94 22.27
C LYS A 95 7.14 -4.50 22.35
N LEU A 96 8.45 -4.30 22.36
CA LEU A 96 9.05 -2.96 22.28
C LEU A 96 9.03 -2.44 20.84
N THR A 97 7.83 -2.21 20.31
CA THR A 97 7.59 -1.56 19.02
C THR A 97 6.53 -0.48 19.20
N LEU A 98 6.63 0.62 18.45
CA LEU A 98 5.67 1.72 18.54
C LEU A 98 4.22 1.25 18.48
N TYR A 99 3.89 0.38 17.51
CA TYR A 99 2.55 -0.19 17.36
C TYR A 99 2.07 -0.97 18.59
N SER A 100 2.91 -1.85 19.15
CA SER A 100 2.53 -2.66 20.30
C SER A 100 2.40 -1.82 21.59
N LEU A 101 3.26 -0.80 21.75
CA LEU A 101 3.20 0.11 22.88
C LEU A 101 1.98 1.03 22.79
N ARG A 102 1.68 1.54 21.59
CA ARG A 102 0.50 2.34 21.29
C ARG A 102 -0.77 1.59 21.67
N ALA A 103 -0.95 0.37 21.18
CA ALA A 103 -2.12 -0.46 21.50
C ALA A 103 -2.27 -0.71 23.03
N TYR A 104 -1.16 -0.94 23.73
CA TYR A 104 -1.19 -1.19 25.17
C TYR A 104 -1.59 0.05 25.98
N ILE A 105 -0.96 1.20 25.68
CA ILE A 105 -1.20 2.45 26.39
C ILE A 105 -2.58 3.01 26.05
N ASP A 106 -3.04 2.88 24.81
CA ASP A 106 -4.39 3.28 24.40
C ASP A 106 -5.47 2.47 25.13
N ALA A 107 -5.27 1.15 25.28
CA ALA A 107 -6.16 0.30 26.06
C ALA A 107 -6.17 0.69 27.55
N TYR A 108 -5.01 1.02 28.12
CA TYR A 108 -4.92 1.54 29.49
C TYR A 108 -5.70 2.85 29.63
N ASN A 109 -5.42 3.85 28.78
CA ASN A 109 -6.07 5.16 28.84
C ASN A 109 -7.59 5.04 28.66
N SER A 110 -8.06 4.20 27.74
CA SER A 110 -9.49 3.91 27.55
C SER A 110 -10.15 3.29 28.78
N SER A 111 -9.40 2.48 29.54
CA SER A 111 -9.89 1.88 30.79
C SER A 111 -9.82 2.83 31.99
N ALA A 112 -8.84 3.73 31.99
CA ALA A 112 -8.51 4.59 33.13
C ALA A 112 -9.27 5.93 33.08
N ASP A 113 -9.67 6.41 31.91
CA ASP A 113 -10.42 7.64 31.71
C ASP A 113 -11.64 7.42 30.79
N PRO A 114 -12.87 7.53 31.30
CA PRO A 114 -14.09 7.40 30.50
C PRO A 114 -14.25 8.45 29.39
N ASN A 115 -13.52 9.56 29.46
CA ASN A 115 -13.55 10.62 28.43
C ASN A 115 -12.42 10.48 27.40
N TYR A 116 -11.52 9.52 27.58
CA TYR A 116 -10.44 9.28 26.63
C TYR A 116 -10.99 8.82 25.29
N THR A 117 -10.57 9.48 24.22
CA THR A 117 -10.89 9.08 22.85
C THR A 117 -9.72 8.29 22.29
N SER A 118 -9.94 6.99 22.06
CA SER A 118 -8.92 6.11 21.50
C SER A 118 -8.34 6.66 20.20
N SER A 119 -7.02 6.62 20.13
CA SER A 119 -6.24 6.99 18.94
C SER A 119 -5.81 5.76 18.12
N THR A 120 -6.17 4.55 18.59
CA THR A 120 -5.83 3.30 17.90
C THR A 120 -6.99 2.80 17.06
N THR A 121 -6.76 2.68 15.76
CA THR A 121 -7.59 1.88 14.86
C THR A 121 -6.89 0.55 14.62
N GLU A 122 -7.48 -0.57 15.09
CA GLU A 122 -7.00 -1.89 14.70
C GLU A 122 -7.16 -2.06 13.18
N SER A 123 -6.07 -1.92 12.44
CA SER A 123 -6.06 -2.16 11.01
C SER A 123 -6.07 -3.67 10.77
N LYS A 124 -7.18 -4.22 10.28
CA LYS A 124 -7.23 -5.59 9.76
C LYS A 124 -6.99 -5.56 8.26
N ALA A 125 -6.18 -6.46 7.73
CA ALA A 125 -6.08 -6.61 6.28
C ALA A 125 -7.41 -7.12 5.73
N GLN A 126 -7.96 -6.41 4.76
CA GLN A 126 -9.12 -6.84 3.99
C GLN A 126 -8.67 -7.28 2.59
N PHE A 127 -9.29 -8.33 2.09
CA PHE A 127 -9.01 -8.88 0.77
C PHE A 127 -10.22 -8.72 -0.14
N ARG A 128 -9.95 -8.49 -1.43
CA ARG A 128 -10.97 -8.50 -2.48
C ARG A 128 -10.52 -9.40 -3.61
N LEU A 129 -11.44 -10.22 -4.11
CA LEU A 129 -11.22 -11.04 -5.30
C LEU A 129 -12.04 -10.47 -6.46
N GLY A 130 -11.40 -10.28 -7.61
CA GLY A 130 -12.03 -9.77 -8.81
C GLY A 130 -11.76 -10.61 -10.04
N PHE A 131 -12.73 -10.63 -10.96
CA PHE A 131 -12.61 -11.24 -12.29
C PHE A 131 -13.03 -10.20 -13.33
N SER A 132 -12.34 -10.19 -14.46
CA SER A 132 -12.57 -9.21 -15.53
C SER A 132 -12.43 -9.82 -16.91
N GLY A 133 -13.11 -9.22 -17.87
CA GLY A 133 -13.00 -9.51 -19.29
C GLY A 133 -12.98 -8.22 -20.09
N GLY A 134 -12.26 -8.22 -21.20
CA GLY A 134 -12.02 -6.99 -21.94
C GLY A 134 -11.41 -7.22 -23.31
N ILE A 135 -10.92 -6.13 -23.87
CA ILE A 135 -10.15 -6.09 -25.10
C ILE A 135 -8.86 -5.33 -24.87
N THR A 136 -7.81 -5.70 -25.59
CA THR A 136 -6.54 -4.98 -25.56
C THR A 136 -5.89 -5.03 -26.93
N ASN A 137 -5.08 -4.02 -27.21
CA ASN A 137 -4.18 -4.02 -28.36
C ASN A 137 -2.74 -4.37 -27.98
N ASN A 138 -2.49 -4.78 -26.72
CA ASN A 138 -1.15 -5.06 -26.19
C ASN A 138 -0.18 -3.93 -26.55
N PRO A 139 -0.41 -2.69 -26.05
CA PRO A 139 0.24 -1.49 -26.56
C PRO A 139 1.77 -1.50 -26.44
N PHE A 140 2.34 -2.35 -25.58
CA PHE A 140 3.78 -2.47 -25.36
C PHE A 140 4.45 -3.60 -26.15
N VAL A 141 3.71 -4.25 -27.05
CA VAL A 141 4.19 -5.31 -27.93
C VAL A 141 4.15 -4.81 -29.37
N GLY A 142 5.01 -5.36 -30.23
CA GLY A 142 5.01 -5.05 -31.66
C GLY A 142 3.68 -5.40 -32.32
N ASN A 143 2.82 -4.40 -32.49
CA ASN A 143 1.49 -4.53 -33.10
C ASN A 143 1.25 -3.37 -34.09
N PRO A 144 1.91 -3.39 -35.26
CA PRO A 144 1.91 -2.25 -36.18
C PRO A 144 0.53 -1.95 -36.78
N GLU A 145 -0.33 -2.97 -36.90
CA GLU A 145 -1.69 -2.82 -37.41
C GLU A 145 -2.71 -2.49 -36.31
N ASN A 146 -2.25 -2.30 -35.07
CA ASN A 146 -3.07 -1.96 -33.90
C ASN A 146 -4.29 -2.88 -33.71
N LYS A 147 -4.06 -4.19 -33.92
CA LYS A 147 -5.07 -5.23 -33.79
C LYS A 147 -5.49 -5.39 -32.33
N LYS A 148 -6.73 -5.81 -32.13
CA LYS A 148 -7.29 -5.97 -30.79
C LYS A 148 -7.65 -7.42 -30.57
N THR A 149 -7.33 -7.92 -29.40
CA THR A 149 -7.67 -9.27 -28.98
C THR A 149 -8.43 -9.24 -27.66
N PRO A 150 -9.27 -10.25 -27.41
CA PRO A 150 -9.94 -10.36 -26.12
C PRO A 150 -8.93 -10.69 -25.02
N MET A 151 -9.26 -10.29 -23.79
CA MET A 151 -8.49 -10.64 -22.60
C MET A 151 -9.42 -10.98 -21.44
N ILE A 152 -8.90 -11.77 -20.50
CA ILE A 152 -9.52 -12.07 -19.21
C ILE A 152 -8.51 -11.88 -18.09
N GLY A 153 -8.97 -11.61 -16.88
CA GLY A 153 -8.08 -11.49 -15.74
C GLY A 153 -8.75 -11.78 -14.41
N ALA A 154 -7.94 -12.17 -13.43
CA ALA A 154 -8.27 -12.31 -12.04
C ALA A 154 -7.34 -11.45 -11.18
N GLU A 155 -7.87 -10.82 -10.13
CA GLU A 155 -7.13 -9.93 -9.24
C GLU A 155 -7.42 -10.26 -7.78
N LEU A 156 -6.37 -10.40 -6.97
CA LEU A 156 -6.43 -10.37 -5.51
C LEU A 156 -5.91 -9.01 -5.03
N GLU A 157 -6.78 -8.22 -4.41
CA GLU A 157 -6.46 -6.92 -3.86
C GLU A 157 -6.39 -6.98 -2.33
N VAL A 158 -5.38 -6.31 -1.75
CA VAL A 158 -5.15 -6.19 -0.31
C VAL A 158 -5.23 -4.73 0.08
N LEU A 159 -6.08 -4.43 1.06
CA LEU A 159 -6.35 -3.09 1.57
C LEU A 159 -6.45 -3.12 3.09
N GLU A 160 -6.32 -1.95 3.70
CA GLU A 160 -6.62 -1.76 5.11
C GLU A 160 -8.14 -1.82 5.34
N GLY A 161 -8.60 -2.57 6.33
CA GLY A 161 -10.01 -2.71 6.74
C GLY A 161 -10.52 -1.52 7.55
N HIS A 162 -10.06 -0.31 7.20
CA HIS A 162 -10.57 0.95 7.71
C HIS A 162 -11.72 1.45 6.82
N ASP A 163 -12.45 2.47 7.29
CA ASP A 163 -13.45 3.15 6.46
C ASP A 163 -12.77 3.85 5.29
N MET A 164 -13.11 3.44 4.06
CA MET A 164 -12.65 4.06 2.80
C MET A 164 -11.11 4.12 2.63
N PRO A 165 -10.41 2.96 2.60
CA PRO A 165 -8.97 2.93 2.43
C PRO A 165 -8.58 3.47 1.04
N ARG A 166 -7.63 4.41 1.02
CA ARG A 166 -7.16 5.02 -0.24
C ARG A 166 -6.09 4.21 -0.94
N HIS A 167 -5.39 3.36 -0.20
CA HIS A 167 -4.24 2.62 -0.68
C HIS A 167 -4.54 1.13 -0.72
N SER A 168 -4.13 0.47 -1.78
CA SER A 168 -4.16 -0.99 -1.86
C SER A 168 -3.02 -1.54 -2.71
N GLY A 169 -2.58 -2.75 -2.38
CA GLY A 169 -1.74 -3.58 -3.24
C GLY A 169 -2.60 -4.59 -3.99
N PHE A 170 -2.14 -5.06 -5.13
CA PHE A 170 -2.82 -6.15 -5.84
C PHE A 170 -1.84 -7.11 -6.51
N LEU A 171 -2.26 -8.36 -6.59
CA LEU A 171 -1.70 -9.40 -7.45
C LEU A 171 -2.73 -9.68 -8.55
N GLN A 172 -2.30 -9.68 -9.81
CA GLN A 172 -3.16 -9.94 -10.95
C GLN A 172 -2.59 -11.07 -11.81
N ALA A 173 -3.48 -11.91 -12.34
CA ALA A 173 -3.21 -12.81 -13.43
C ALA A 173 -4.09 -12.40 -14.60
N ARG A 174 -3.51 -12.19 -15.78
CA ARG A 174 -4.22 -11.78 -17.01
C ARG A 174 -3.81 -12.68 -18.16
N HIS A 175 -4.77 -13.08 -18.97
CA HIS A 175 -4.51 -13.79 -20.22
C HIS A 175 -5.09 -13.00 -21.38
N THR A 176 -4.25 -12.71 -22.36
CA THR A 176 -4.65 -12.15 -23.65
C THR A 176 -4.60 -13.24 -24.70
N PHE A 177 -5.71 -13.42 -25.42
CA PHE A 177 -5.83 -14.42 -26.48
C PHE A 177 -5.20 -13.91 -27.78
N ASP A 178 -4.84 -14.85 -28.64
CA ASP A 178 -4.41 -14.60 -30.01
C ASP A 178 -5.62 -14.42 -30.96
N SER A 179 -5.31 -14.03 -32.20
CA SER A 179 -6.25 -13.99 -33.31
C SER A 179 -5.52 -14.20 -34.63
N ASP A 180 -6.23 -14.56 -35.70
CA ASP A 180 -5.62 -14.75 -37.03
C ASP A 180 -4.84 -13.52 -37.51
N ASP A 181 -5.33 -12.33 -37.18
CA ASP A 181 -4.74 -11.04 -37.55
C ASP A 181 -3.62 -10.58 -36.59
N PHE A 182 -3.50 -11.21 -35.43
CA PHE A 182 -2.50 -10.89 -34.40
C PHE A 182 -2.19 -12.17 -33.62
N PRO A 183 -1.33 -13.04 -34.17
CA PRO A 183 -0.98 -14.34 -33.59
C PRO A 183 -0.01 -14.17 -32.42
N TYR A 184 -0.45 -13.44 -31.40
CA TYR A 184 0.25 -13.18 -30.14
C TYR A 184 -0.71 -13.45 -28.98
N SER A 185 -0.30 -14.32 -28.07
CA SER A 185 -0.98 -14.56 -26.80
C SER A 185 -0.02 -14.36 -25.64
N THR A 186 -0.53 -13.96 -24.49
CA THR A 186 0.30 -13.83 -23.29
C THR A 186 -0.46 -14.12 -22.02
N THR A 187 0.20 -14.79 -21.09
CA THR A 187 -0.22 -14.91 -19.70
C THR A 187 0.69 -14.07 -18.83
N GLU A 188 0.15 -13.02 -18.24
CA GLU A 188 0.86 -12.08 -17.38
C GLU A 188 0.47 -12.33 -15.91
N PHE A 189 1.48 -12.42 -15.04
CA PHE A 189 1.33 -12.25 -13.60
C PHE A 189 1.92 -10.90 -13.20
N SER A 190 1.19 -10.08 -12.46
CA SER A 190 1.64 -8.75 -12.09
C SER A 190 1.43 -8.41 -10.62
N LEU A 191 2.37 -7.63 -10.09
CA LEU A 191 2.27 -6.95 -8.80
C LEU A 191 2.05 -5.47 -9.05
N GLY A 192 1.11 -4.90 -8.31
CA GLY A 192 0.79 -3.50 -8.46
C GLY A 192 0.27 -2.82 -7.21
N TYR A 193 0.16 -1.51 -7.34
CA TYR A 193 -0.28 -0.60 -6.31
C TYR A 193 -1.39 0.29 -6.88
N ARG A 194 -2.38 0.60 -6.03
CA ARG A 194 -3.55 1.40 -6.39
C ARG A 194 -3.77 2.52 -5.38
N PHE A 195 -4.03 3.71 -5.90
CA PHE A 195 -4.39 4.89 -5.13
C PHE A 195 -5.75 5.43 -5.57
N ARG A 196 -6.71 5.43 -4.64
CA ARG A 196 -8.06 5.98 -4.82
C ARG A 196 -8.06 7.47 -4.51
N PHE A 197 -8.05 8.29 -5.56
CA PHE A 197 -8.16 9.75 -5.42
C PHE A 197 -9.61 10.22 -5.26
N VAL A 198 -10.59 9.43 -5.69
CA VAL A 198 -11.99 9.53 -5.27
C VAL A 198 -12.37 8.24 -4.56
N ASN A 199 -12.86 8.33 -3.32
CA ASN A 199 -13.33 7.18 -2.56
C ASN A 199 -14.60 7.55 -1.81
N THR A 200 -15.73 6.99 -2.23
CA THR A 200 -17.05 7.20 -1.62
C THR A 200 -17.68 5.84 -1.32
N GLU A 201 -18.76 5.82 -0.54
CA GLU A 201 -19.49 4.58 -0.24
C GLU A 201 -20.06 3.89 -1.49
N THR A 202 -20.40 4.65 -2.54
CA THR A 202 -21.04 4.13 -3.75
C THR A 202 -20.08 3.85 -4.89
N PHE A 203 -19.00 4.63 -5.01
CA PHE A 203 -18.00 4.43 -6.05
C PHE A 203 -16.63 4.94 -5.64
N SER A 204 -15.59 4.40 -6.25
CA SER A 204 -14.23 4.91 -6.15
C SER A 204 -13.62 5.07 -7.53
N ILE A 205 -12.73 6.04 -7.69
CA ILE A 205 -11.90 6.23 -8.88
C ILE A 205 -10.45 6.20 -8.43
N TYR A 206 -9.65 5.41 -9.13
CA TYR A 206 -8.26 5.17 -8.76
C TYR A 206 -7.32 5.25 -9.95
N GLY A 207 -6.07 5.64 -9.64
CA GLY A 207 -4.92 5.34 -10.47
C GLY A 207 -4.25 4.07 -9.96
N GLN A 208 -3.65 3.30 -10.85
CA GLN A 208 -2.90 2.11 -10.50
C GLN A 208 -1.60 2.04 -11.29
N VAL A 209 -0.63 1.33 -10.72
CA VAL A 209 0.64 1.02 -11.38
C VAL A 209 0.98 -0.46 -11.20
N LYS A 210 1.33 -1.15 -12.29
CA LYS A 210 2.00 -2.46 -12.24
C LYS A 210 3.51 -2.20 -12.22
N PHE A 211 4.17 -2.54 -11.12
CA PHE A 211 5.61 -2.29 -10.96
C PHE A 211 6.46 -3.53 -11.23
N ALA A 212 5.88 -4.73 -11.29
CA ALA A 212 6.56 -5.94 -11.69
C ALA A 212 5.62 -6.85 -12.47
N THR A 213 6.10 -7.44 -13.56
CA THR A 213 5.34 -8.34 -14.44
C THR A 213 6.17 -9.56 -14.81
N LEU A 214 5.55 -10.74 -14.83
CA LEU A 214 6.08 -11.97 -15.42
C LEU A 214 5.16 -12.35 -16.57
N ASN A 215 5.68 -12.33 -17.80
CA ASN A 215 4.91 -12.61 -19.02
C ASN A 215 5.35 -13.93 -19.62
N LEU A 216 4.40 -14.81 -19.91
CA LEU A 216 4.59 -16.04 -20.67
C LEU A 216 3.88 -15.87 -22.00
N SER A 217 4.65 -15.57 -23.05
CA SER A 217 4.12 -15.15 -24.35
C SER A 217 4.38 -16.20 -25.42
N ASN A 218 3.43 -16.36 -26.34
CA ASN A 218 3.61 -17.10 -27.57
C ASN A 218 3.31 -16.17 -28.75
N ALA A 219 4.14 -16.20 -29.78
CA ALA A 219 3.96 -15.44 -31.00
C ALA A 219 4.31 -16.29 -32.23
N SER A 220 3.55 -16.15 -33.32
CA SER A 220 3.91 -16.67 -34.64
C SER A 220 4.12 -15.52 -35.62
N PHE A 221 5.17 -15.57 -36.44
CA PHE A 221 5.38 -14.60 -37.52
C PHE A 221 6.13 -15.21 -38.70
N ILE A 222 5.99 -14.59 -39.87
CA ILE A 222 6.73 -14.96 -41.07
C ILE A 222 8.09 -14.26 -41.03
N ASN A 223 9.16 -15.05 -41.12
CA ASN A 223 10.53 -14.53 -41.15
C ASN A 223 10.97 -14.08 -42.55
N GLU A 224 12.18 -13.54 -42.68
CA GLU A 224 12.74 -13.08 -43.96
C GLU A 224 12.87 -14.18 -45.04
N SER A 225 12.74 -15.46 -44.66
CA SER A 225 12.79 -16.62 -45.56
C SER A 225 11.41 -17.14 -45.94
N ASP A 226 10.33 -16.39 -45.66
CA ASP A 226 8.94 -16.80 -45.92
C ASP A 226 8.52 -18.07 -45.14
N MET A 227 9.18 -18.36 -44.01
CA MET A 227 8.83 -19.46 -43.13
C MET A 227 8.13 -18.94 -41.87
N GLU A 228 7.09 -19.65 -41.45
CA GLU A 228 6.44 -19.44 -40.16
C GLU A 228 7.38 -19.84 -39.02
N VAL A 229 7.54 -18.95 -38.04
CA VAL A 229 8.36 -19.15 -36.85
C VAL A 229 7.51 -18.94 -35.62
N ASP A 230 7.44 -19.96 -34.79
CA ASP A 230 6.85 -19.89 -33.45
C ASP A 230 7.91 -19.50 -32.42
N VAL A 231 7.59 -18.51 -31.59
CA VAL A 231 8.41 -18.06 -30.48
C VAL A 231 7.62 -18.21 -29.18
N ASN A 232 8.23 -18.88 -28.21
CA ASN A 232 7.78 -18.91 -26.82
C ASN A 232 8.80 -18.18 -25.97
N GLU A 233 8.33 -17.20 -25.20
CA GLU A 233 9.19 -16.36 -24.38
C GLU A 233 8.63 -16.23 -22.96
N THR A 234 9.53 -16.22 -21.98
CA THR A 234 9.23 -15.83 -20.61
C THR A 234 10.04 -14.59 -20.25
N SER A 235 9.37 -13.49 -19.93
CA SER A 235 10.01 -12.22 -19.55
C SER A 235 9.63 -11.83 -18.12
N PHE A 236 10.59 -11.27 -17.38
CA PHE A 236 10.32 -10.58 -16.12
C PHE A 236 10.75 -9.13 -16.27
N ASP A 237 9.83 -8.21 -16.01
CA ASP A 237 10.01 -6.79 -16.26
C ASP A 237 9.61 -5.96 -15.03
N ILE A 238 10.20 -4.76 -14.91
CA ILE A 238 9.81 -3.74 -13.93
C ILE A 238 9.31 -2.51 -14.71
N PRO A 239 8.12 -2.57 -15.33
CA PRO A 239 7.77 -1.63 -16.40
C PRO A 239 7.15 -0.31 -15.92
N PHE A 240 6.60 -0.31 -14.69
CA PHE A 240 5.75 0.77 -14.18
C PHE A 240 4.64 1.15 -15.17
N ILE A 241 3.73 0.21 -15.43
CA ILE A 241 2.58 0.39 -16.31
C ILE A 241 1.46 1.07 -15.53
N PHE A 242 1.02 2.24 -16.01
CA PHE A 242 -0.02 3.04 -15.37
C PHE A 242 -1.38 2.79 -16.01
N GLY A 243 -2.40 2.74 -15.15
CA GLY A 243 -3.80 2.62 -15.55
C GLY A 243 -4.71 3.43 -14.64
N VAL A 244 -5.97 3.55 -15.05
CA VAL A 244 -7.04 4.12 -14.23
C VAL A 244 -8.21 3.16 -14.17
N GLY A 245 -8.99 3.24 -13.11
CA GLY A 245 -10.20 2.45 -13.02
C GLY A 245 -11.19 3.01 -12.01
N SER A 246 -12.34 2.35 -11.97
CA SER A 246 -13.44 2.69 -11.09
C SER A 246 -14.07 1.43 -10.53
N ASP A 247 -14.30 1.39 -9.22
CA ASP A 247 -15.13 0.37 -8.58
C ASP A 247 -16.48 1.01 -8.24
N ILE A 248 -17.59 0.43 -8.70
CA ILE A 248 -18.96 0.89 -8.47
C ILE A 248 -19.67 -0.16 -7.62
N LYS A 249 -20.12 0.22 -6.42
CA LYS A 249 -20.81 -0.67 -5.49
C LYS A 249 -22.17 -1.08 -6.05
N VAL A 250 -22.42 -2.39 -6.09
CA VAL A 250 -23.69 -2.99 -6.55
C VAL A 250 -24.34 -3.89 -5.51
N GLY A 251 -23.65 -4.16 -4.40
CA GLY A 251 -24.16 -4.88 -3.25
C GLY A 251 -23.33 -4.57 -2.01
N GLU A 252 -23.62 -5.19 -0.86
CA GLU A 252 -22.88 -4.94 0.38
C GLU A 252 -21.39 -5.21 0.24
N ASN A 253 -21.04 -6.32 -0.42
CA ASN A 253 -19.68 -6.81 -0.60
C ASN A 253 -19.30 -6.95 -2.08
N SER A 254 -19.94 -6.19 -2.97
CA SER A 254 -19.88 -6.44 -4.42
C SER A 254 -19.76 -5.18 -5.24
N TYR A 255 -18.91 -5.23 -6.26
CA TYR A 255 -18.56 -4.10 -7.09
C TYR A 255 -18.50 -4.51 -8.56
N ILE A 256 -19.00 -3.64 -9.44
CA ILE A 256 -18.62 -3.66 -10.86
C ILE A 256 -17.34 -2.83 -10.98
N THR A 257 -16.32 -3.37 -11.64
CA THR A 257 -15.07 -2.66 -11.90
C THR A 257 -14.94 -2.29 -13.37
N LEU A 258 -14.49 -1.08 -13.65
CA LEU A 258 -14.16 -0.58 -14.98
C LEU A 258 -12.67 -0.26 -14.98
N ILE A 259 -11.94 -0.80 -15.95
CA ILE A 259 -10.48 -0.75 -15.99
C ILE A 259 -10.04 -0.24 -17.34
N TYR A 260 -9.17 0.78 -17.32
CA TYR A 260 -8.29 1.14 -18.43
C TYR A 260 -6.86 0.88 -17.97
N GLY A 261 -6.35 -0.32 -18.25
CA GLY A 261 -5.24 -0.91 -17.49
C GLY A 261 -3.85 -0.47 -17.93
N GLU A 262 -3.67 -0.24 -19.24
CA GLU A 262 -2.36 -0.02 -19.86
C GLU A 262 -2.30 1.31 -20.61
N LEU A 263 -2.45 2.44 -19.92
CA LEU A 263 -2.43 3.76 -20.54
C LEU A 263 -1.05 4.12 -21.10
N PHE A 264 -0.01 3.92 -20.29
CA PHE A 264 1.39 4.16 -20.64
C PHE A 264 2.30 3.40 -19.65
N ALA A 265 3.56 3.22 -20.01
CA ALA A 265 4.59 2.64 -19.14
C ALA A 265 5.79 3.59 -19.04
N ALA A 266 6.55 3.51 -17.94
CA ALA A 266 7.75 4.32 -17.79
C ALA A 266 8.94 3.76 -18.59
N PHE A 267 9.00 2.43 -18.72
CA PHE A 267 10.16 1.72 -19.28
C PHE A 267 9.82 0.82 -20.47
N LEU A 268 8.61 0.92 -21.02
CA LEU A 268 8.20 0.22 -22.23
C LEU A 268 7.66 1.21 -23.25
N ASP A 269 8.09 1.08 -24.50
CA ASP A 269 7.58 1.87 -25.61
C ASP A 269 6.22 1.36 -26.06
N ASN A 270 5.30 2.29 -26.34
CA ASN A 270 3.97 1.97 -26.84
C ASN A 270 3.93 1.60 -28.34
N GLN A 271 5.10 1.43 -28.97
CA GLN A 271 5.26 1.09 -30.39
C GLN A 271 4.41 1.95 -31.35
N GLY A 272 4.11 3.20 -30.98
CA GLY A 272 3.25 4.10 -31.77
C GLY A 272 1.74 3.88 -31.61
N ASN A 273 1.32 2.91 -30.80
CA ASN A 273 -0.08 2.61 -30.53
C ASN A 273 -0.67 3.49 -29.42
N PHE A 274 -1.91 3.96 -29.64
CA PHE A 274 -2.75 4.43 -28.57
C PHE A 274 -3.42 3.24 -27.89
N SER A 275 -3.32 3.15 -26.56
CA SER A 275 -3.82 1.98 -25.83
C SER A 275 -5.34 1.82 -25.98
N THR A 276 -5.78 0.59 -26.20
CA THR A 276 -7.21 0.20 -26.12
C THR A 276 -7.41 -0.93 -25.13
N ASP A 277 -6.62 -0.93 -24.06
CA ASP A 277 -6.71 -1.90 -22.96
C ASP A 277 -7.86 -1.55 -22.02
N ILE A 278 -9.05 -2.09 -22.29
CA ILE A 278 -10.27 -1.79 -21.53
C ILE A 278 -10.91 -3.09 -21.07
N ALA A 279 -11.26 -3.16 -19.78
CA ALA A 279 -11.98 -4.28 -19.19
C ALA A 279 -13.12 -3.83 -18.29
N ILE A 280 -14.12 -4.72 -18.20
CA ILE A 280 -15.17 -4.70 -17.19
C ILE A 280 -15.04 -5.95 -16.33
N GLY A 281 -15.30 -5.82 -15.04
CA GLY A 281 -15.23 -6.94 -14.13
C GLY A 281 -16.20 -6.86 -12.98
N TYR A 282 -16.13 -7.89 -12.16
CA TYR A 282 -16.85 -8.02 -10.91
C TYR A 282 -15.86 -8.33 -9.79
N LYS A 283 -15.96 -7.59 -8.69
CA LYS A 283 -15.09 -7.71 -7.52
C LYS A 283 -15.92 -7.87 -6.26
N PHE A 284 -15.47 -8.68 -5.32
CA PHE A 284 -16.14 -8.86 -4.03
C PHE A 284 -15.17 -8.92 -2.87
N ASN A 285 -15.63 -8.48 -1.69
CA ASN A 285 -14.88 -8.61 -0.44
C ASN A 285 -14.86 -10.08 0.00
N LEU A 286 -13.71 -10.55 0.49
CA LEU A 286 -13.55 -11.85 1.15
C LEU A 286 -13.79 -11.77 2.65
#